data_AF-A0A0M8PZ53-F1
#
_entry.id   AF-A0A0M8PZ53-F1
#
_cell.length_a   1.000
_cell.length_b   1.000
_cell.length_c   1.000
_cell.angle_alpha   90.00
_cell.angle_beta   90.00
_cell.angle_gamma   90.00
#
_symmetry.space_group_name_H-M   'P 1'
#
loop_
_entity.id
_entity.type
_entity.pdbx_description
1 polymer ?
#
loop_
_entity_poly.entity_id
_entity_poly.type
_entity_poly.pdbx_seq_one_letter_code
_entity_poly.pdbx_strand_id
1 'polypeptide(L)' 'MTNEEVADCINQLISEYQFPLRVLQDVEKRLSDSKCPHYAMQQLRYLENNIHAGLARKRKG' A
#
# COMPACT_ATOMS: atom_id res chain seq x y z
N MET A 1 -8.86 10.19 -7.21
CA MET A 1 -7.53 10.39 -6.63
C MET A 1 -6.52 10.43 -7.77
N THR A 2 -5.56 11.36 -7.71
CA THR A 2 -4.38 11.38 -8.58
C THR A 2 -3.38 10.31 -8.15
N ASN A 3 -2.34 10.05 -8.94
CA ASN A 3 -1.26 9.14 -8.53
C ASN A 3 -0.54 9.61 -7.26
N GLU A 4 -0.38 10.93 -7.11
CA GLU A 4 0.30 11.54 -5.96
C GLU A 4 -0.50 11.33 -4.68
N GLU A 5 -1.80 11.61 -4.72
CA GLU A 5 -2.70 11.38 -3.57
C GLU A 5 -2.70 9.91 -3.13
N VAL A 6 -2.67 8.97 -4.09
CA VAL A 6 -2.61 7.54 -3.77
C VAL A 6 -1.24 7.15 -3.19
N ALA A 7 -0.16 7.70 -3.72
CA ALA A 7 1.19 7.44 -3.21
C ALA A 7 1.32 7.93 -1.76
N ASP A 8 0.76 9.10 -1.43
CA ASP A 8 0.74 9.63 -0.08
C ASP A 8 -0.03 8.72 0.88
N CYS A 9 -1.21 8.23 0.49
CA CYS A 9 -1.96 7.26 1.29
C CYS A 9 -1.18 5.96 1.50
N ILE A 10 -0.53 5.43 0.45
CA ILE A 10 0.29 4.20 0.55
C ILE A 10 1.47 4.43 1.51
N ASN A 11 2.17 5.56 1.39
CA ASN A 11 3.29 5.92 2.27
C ASN A 11 2.84 6.04 3.73
N GLN A 12 1.68 6.65 3.96
CA GLN A 12 1.07 6.74 5.29
C GLN A 12 0.79 5.34 5.86
N LEU A 13 0.18 4.43 5.10
CA LEU A 13 -0.06 3.08 5.58
C LEU A 13 1.25 2.35 5.92
N ILE A 14 2.28 2.45 5.07
CA ILE A 14 3.58 1.79 5.29
C ILE A 14 4.33 2.37 6.50
N SER A 15 4.14 3.66 6.79
CA SER A 15 4.72 4.32 7.97
C SER A 15 3.98 3.95 9.25
N GLU A 16 2.67 3.73 9.21
CA GLU A 16 1.86 3.36 10.38
C GLU A 16 1.84 1.86 10.67
N TYR A 17 1.97 1.01 9.65
CA TYR A 17 1.87 -0.44 9.75
C TYR A 17 3.13 -1.15 9.26
N GLN A 18 3.42 -2.28 9.89
CA GLN A 18 4.41 -3.23 9.46
C GLN A 18 3.72 -4.30 8.62
N PHE A 19 3.92 -4.24 7.31
CA PHE A 19 3.46 -5.25 6.37
C PHE A 19 4.49 -6.37 6.21
N PRO A 20 4.05 -7.59 5.83
CA PRO A 20 4.98 -8.62 5.36
C PRO A 20 5.79 -8.12 4.15
N LEU A 21 7.09 -8.43 4.11
CA LEU A 21 7.99 -7.97 3.04
C LEU A 21 7.44 -8.27 1.63
N ARG A 22 6.91 -9.48 1.43
CA ARG A 22 6.30 -9.90 0.14
C ARG A 22 5.18 -8.96 -0.33
N VAL A 23 4.38 -8.43 0.60
CA VAL A 23 3.28 -7.51 0.28
C VAL A 23 3.83 -6.19 -0.22
N LEU A 24 4.90 -5.68 0.40
CA LEU A 24 5.56 -4.45 -0.03
C LEU A 24 6.20 -4.60 -1.41
N GLN A 25 6.88 -5.72 -1.66
CA GLN A 25 7.49 -6.03 -2.95
C GLN A 25 6.45 -6.15 -4.08
N ASP A 26 5.30 -6.78 -3.80
CA ASP A 26 4.20 -6.88 -4.76
C ASP A 26 3.64 -5.51 -5.13
N VAL A 27 3.43 -4.64 -4.12
CA VAL A 27 2.94 -3.28 -4.33
C VAL A 27 3.94 -2.45 -5.12
N GLU A 28 5.23 -2.49 -4.75
CA GLU A 28 6.30 -1.78 -5.46
C GLU A 28 6.35 -2.17 -6.93
N LYS A 29 6.37 -3.48 -7.23
CA LYS A 29 6.38 -3.99 -8.61
C LYS A 29 5.16 -3.53 -9.40
N ARG A 30 3.97 -3.58 -8.81
CA ARG A 30 2.75 -3.16 -9.51
C ARG A 30 2.72 -1.66 -9.77
N LEU A 31 3.25 -0.85 -8.87
CA LEU A 31 3.38 0.60 -9.07
C LEU A 31 4.46 0.98 -10.09
N SER A 32 5.47 0.12 -10.30
CA SER A 32 6.45 0.31 -11.37
C SER A 32 5.91 -0.11 -12.75
N ASP A 33 5.08 -1.15 -12.81
CA ASP A 33 4.48 -1.67 -14.06
C ASP A 33 3.47 -0.70 -14.70
N SER A 34 2.82 0.18 -13.94
CA SER A 34 1.82 1.11 -14.48
C SER A 34 1.75 2.44 -13.72
N LYS A 35 1.64 3.55 -14.47
CA LYS A 35 1.35 4.90 -13.95
C LYS A 35 -0.14 5.24 -13.95
N CYS A 36 -1.02 4.25 -14.09
CA CYS A 36 -2.47 4.47 -14.06
C CYS A 36 -2.97 4.68 -12.62
N PRO A 37 -3.68 5.79 -12.31
CA PRO A 37 -4.23 6.03 -10.98
C PRO A 37 -5.17 4.93 -10.49
N HIS A 38 -5.95 4.33 -11.40
CA HIS A 38 -6.81 3.19 -11.05
C HIS A 38 -6.02 1.95 -10.65
N TYR A 39 -4.81 1.78 -11.17
CA TYR A 39 -3.95 0.66 -10.79
C TYR A 39 -3.26 0.90 -9.44
N ALA A 40 -2.85 2.15 -9.18
CA ALA A 40 -2.35 2.56 -7.88
C ALA A 40 -3.43 2.41 -6.78
N MET A 41 -4.68 2.82 -7.05
CA MET A 41 -5.79 2.66 -6.10
C MET A 41 -6.06 1.19 -5.74
N GLN A 42 -5.84 0.25 -6.67
CA GLN A 42 -5.92 -1.17 -6.36
C GLN A 42 -4.86 -1.62 -5.36
N GLN A 43 -3.65 -1.02 -5.40
CA GLN A 43 -2.58 -1.33 -4.46
C GLN A 43 -2.86 -0.77 -3.07
N LEU A 44 -3.41 0.45 -3.00
CA LEU A 44 -3.88 1.03 -1.74
C LEU A 44 -4.92 0.11 -1.07
N ARG A 45 -5.96 -0.30 -1.82
CA ARG A 45 -6.98 -1.23 -1.29
C ARG A 45 -6.40 -2.57 -0.85
N TYR A 46 -5.39 -3.07 -1.56
CA TYR A 46 -4.72 -4.31 -1.17
C TYR A 46 -4.02 -4.17 0.19
N LEU A 47 -3.38 -3.04 0.46
CA LEU A 47 -2.76 -2.76 1.76
C LEU A 47 -3.82 -2.62 2.87
N GLU A 48 -4.91 -1.89 2.62
CA GLU A 48 -6.03 -1.77 3.57
C GLU A 48 -6.62 -3.14 3.93
N ASN A 49 -6.79 -4.02 2.95
CA ASN A 49 -7.26 -5.39 3.18
C ASN A 49 -6.29 -6.20 4.03
N ASN A 50 -4.98 -6.03 3.87
CA ASN A 50 -3.99 -6.70 4.73
C ASN A 50 -4.08 -6.20 6.18
N ILE A 51 -4.39 -4.92 6.40
CA ILE A 51 -4.64 -4.37 7.74
C ILE A 51 -5.91 -4.99 8.32
N HIS A 52 -7.02 -4.96 7.59
CA HIS A 52 -8.31 -5.51 8.05
C HIS A 52 -8.25 -7.02 8.32
N ALA A 53 -7.43 -7.76 7.57
CA ALA A 53 -7.19 -9.18 7.78
C ALA A 53 -6.23 -9.47 8.96
N GLY A 54 -5.69 -8.45 9.62
CA GLY A 54 -4.73 -8.61 10.72
C GLY A 54 -3.35 -9.09 10.28
N LEU A 55 -3.06 -9.04 8.97
CA LEU A 55 -1.76 -9.45 8.40
C LEU A 55 -0.71 -8.36 8.55
N ALA A 56 -1.13 -7.09 8.58
CA ALA A 56 -0.28 -5.95 8.88
C ALA A 56 -0.45 -5.54 10.35
N ARG A 57 0.65 -5.31 11.05
CA ARG A 57 0.63 -4.91 12.47
C ARG A 57 0.87 -3.43 12.60
N LYS A 58 0.07 -2.72 13.40
CA LYS A 58 0.33 -1.30 13.69
C LYS A 58 1.70 -1.18 14.38
N ARG A 59 2.56 -0.29 13.88
CA ARG A 59 3.84 0.00 14.52
C ARG A 59 3.57 0.67 15.86
N LYS A 60 4.27 0.22 16.89
CA LYS A 60 4.30 0.94 18.17
C LYS A 60 5.29 2.10 17.98
N GLY A 61 4.80 3.33 18.14
CA GLY A 61 5.63 4.53 18.13
C GLY A 61 6.65 4.55 19.26
#